data_AF-A0A1F6H9L8-F1
#
_entry.id   AF-A0A1F6H9L8-F1
#
_cell.length_a   1.000
_cell.length_b   1.000
_cell.length_c   1.000
_cell.angle_alpha   90.00
_cell.angle_beta   90.00
_cell.angle_gamma   90.00
#
_symmetry.space_group_name_H-M   'P 1'
#
loop_
_entity.id
_entity.type
_entity.pdbx_description
1 polymer ?
#
loop_
_entity_poly.entity_id
_entity_poly.type
_entity_poly.pdbx_seq_one_letter_code
_entity_poly.pdbx_strand_id
1 'polypeptide(L)'
;VPNQQAIEWCIIIGLALNCDIPLFSKLDRKNYFYPDLSKGYQISQYDRPFCVNGSIDVNGKKIRIRRVHMEEDTAKLIHQFGNQKSKIKNQNDESYSLIDFNRSGVPLVEIVTEPDFDNAKDVKEYLQKLQQIVRYLQVSDADMEKGQMRLEPNISISLNPNSDELPKYKVEVKNINSFGFVEKAINFELERQIEILKKADVPIQETRGWDENLQKTVSQRVKEEANDYRYFPEPDIPPIRWMESQISNFKSQIPELPDAKLKRFMKQYRLSEYDAQILTKDNVLAYYFEEAVKAAGEKLTSKQIANYIINKKPDISNTLPAELIQNIIASAKITHVDESKLNEVIEKV
;
A
#
# COMPACT_ATOMS: atom_id res chain seq x y z
N VAL A 1 27.30 -3.57 -0.05
CA VAL A 1 27.12 -4.73 0.85
C VAL A 1 25.65 -4.87 1.17
N PRO A 2 25.04 -6.06 1.06
CA PRO A 2 23.61 -6.25 1.29
C PRO A 2 23.21 -5.99 2.75
N ASN A 3 22.09 -5.29 2.95
CA ASN A 3 21.52 -5.07 4.28
C ASN A 3 20.71 -6.31 4.70
N GLN A 4 21.14 -6.99 5.77
CA GLN A 4 20.47 -8.18 6.28
C GLN A 4 18.99 -7.92 6.64
N GLN A 5 18.71 -6.85 7.38
CA GLN A 5 17.35 -6.52 7.83
C GLN A 5 16.41 -6.27 6.65
N ALA A 6 16.88 -5.57 5.62
CA ALA A 6 16.08 -5.30 4.42
C ALA A 6 15.69 -6.58 3.67
N ILE A 7 16.62 -7.54 3.58
CA ILE A 7 16.37 -8.84 2.97
C ILE A 7 15.35 -9.62 3.80
N GLU A 8 15.55 -9.69 5.13
CA GLU A 8 14.63 -10.39 6.04
C GLU A 8 13.22 -9.79 5.98
N TRP A 9 13.09 -8.47 5.95
CA TRP A 9 11.80 -7.79 5.79
C TRP A 9 11.14 -8.07 4.44
N CYS A 10 11.90 -8.14 3.35
CA CYS A 10 11.36 -8.55 2.05
C CYS A 10 10.75 -9.96 2.09
N ILE A 11 11.44 -10.90 2.75
CA ILE A 11 10.96 -12.27 2.95
C ILE A 11 9.72 -12.32 3.84
N ILE A 12 9.71 -11.56 4.95
CA ILE A 12 8.56 -11.45 5.86
C ILE A 12 7.35 -10.87 5.14
N ILE A 13 7.52 -9.85 4.30
CA ILE A 13 6.46 -9.31 3.43
C ILE A 13 5.96 -10.42 2.51
N GLY A 14 6.84 -11.14 1.82
CA GLY A 14 6.44 -12.25 0.93
C GLY A 14 5.62 -13.33 1.66
N LEU A 15 6.08 -13.78 2.82
CA LEU A 15 5.38 -14.79 3.63
C LEU A 15 4.00 -14.29 4.11
N ALA A 16 3.89 -13.03 4.52
CA ALA A 16 2.61 -12.42 4.92
C ALA A 16 1.64 -12.27 3.74
N LEU A 17 2.18 -12.21 2.52
CA LEU A 17 1.45 -12.20 1.26
C LEU A 17 1.25 -13.61 0.67
N ASN A 18 1.46 -14.65 1.48
CA ASN A 18 1.30 -16.06 1.11
C ASN A 18 2.18 -16.51 -0.07
N CYS A 19 3.33 -15.87 -0.29
CA CYS A 19 4.28 -16.27 -1.32
C CYS A 19 5.07 -17.52 -0.91
N ASP A 20 5.47 -18.29 -1.93
CA ASP A 20 6.56 -19.25 -1.82
C ASP A 20 7.90 -18.51 -1.75
N ILE A 21 8.83 -19.04 -0.94
CA ILE A 21 10.19 -18.49 -0.77
C ILE A 21 11.20 -19.45 -1.41
N PRO A 22 11.76 -19.13 -2.59
CA PRO A 22 12.80 -19.94 -3.20
C PRO A 22 14.03 -20.05 -2.28
N LEU A 23 14.58 -21.26 -2.13
CA LEU A 23 15.79 -21.49 -1.32
C LEU A 23 17.07 -20.87 -1.94
N PHE A 24 16.98 -20.42 -3.19
CA PHE A 24 18.07 -19.78 -3.92
C PHE A 24 17.52 -18.53 -4.62
N SER A 25 18.13 -17.38 -4.34
CA SER A 25 17.83 -16.10 -4.97
C SER A 25 19.14 -15.35 -5.28
N LYS A 26 19.07 -14.39 -6.19
CA LYS A 26 20.21 -13.51 -6.50
C LYS A 26 19.73 -12.09 -6.76
N LEU A 27 20.68 -11.15 -6.69
CA LEU A 27 20.49 -9.78 -7.18
C LEU A 27 21.03 -9.67 -8.61
N ASP A 28 20.52 -8.70 -9.34
CA ASP A 28 20.80 -8.43 -10.74
C ASP A 28 20.99 -6.93 -10.96
N ARG A 29 21.78 -6.57 -11.97
CA ARG A 29 21.90 -5.19 -12.44
C ARG A 29 20.85 -4.90 -13.50
N LYS A 30 20.01 -3.90 -13.27
CA LYS A 30 19.13 -3.28 -14.26
C LYS A 30 19.82 -2.04 -14.82
N ASN A 31 20.36 -2.12 -16.04
CA ASN A 31 21.23 -1.09 -16.60
C ASN A 31 20.44 -0.01 -17.34
N TYR A 32 20.55 1.24 -16.89
CA TYR A 32 20.04 2.41 -17.61
C TYR A 32 20.75 3.67 -17.11
N PHE A 33 20.93 4.65 -17.99
CA PHE A 33 21.55 5.92 -17.64
C PHE A 33 20.48 6.95 -17.32
N TYR A 34 20.52 7.47 -16.10
CA TYR A 34 19.73 8.62 -15.70
C TYR A 34 20.49 9.40 -14.60
N PRO A 35 20.38 10.74 -14.51
CA PRO A 35 21.19 11.53 -13.59
C PRO A 35 21.01 11.17 -12.11
N ASP A 36 19.85 10.62 -11.72
CA ASP A 36 19.55 10.19 -10.36
C ASP A 36 20.16 8.83 -9.97
N LEU A 37 20.84 8.16 -10.90
CA LEU A 37 21.39 6.83 -10.73
C LEU A 37 22.90 6.84 -10.98
N SER A 38 23.66 7.15 -9.94
CA SER A 38 25.11 7.35 -9.98
C SER A 38 25.89 6.17 -10.55
N LYS A 39 25.41 4.94 -10.37
CA LYS A 39 26.07 3.71 -10.83
C LYS A 39 25.86 3.40 -12.32
N GLY A 40 24.87 4.04 -12.97
CA GLY A 40 24.41 3.65 -14.31
C GLY A 40 23.66 2.32 -14.37
N TYR A 41 23.35 1.74 -13.20
CA TYR A 41 22.51 0.57 -13.03
C TYR A 41 21.89 0.56 -11.64
N GLN A 42 20.70 -0.03 -11.54
CA GLN A 42 19.98 -0.25 -10.29
C GLN A 42 20.16 -1.73 -9.89
N ILE A 43 20.58 -1.99 -8.66
CA ILE A 43 20.57 -3.33 -8.09
C ILE A 43 19.12 -3.71 -7.76
N SER A 44 18.64 -4.78 -8.38
CA SER A 44 17.27 -5.31 -8.23
C SER A 44 17.32 -6.84 -8.28
N GLN A 45 16.21 -7.52 -8.54
CA GLN A 45 16.18 -8.95 -8.86
C GLN A 45 15.45 -9.18 -10.18
N TYR A 46 15.93 -10.09 -11.01
CA TYR A 46 15.26 -10.43 -12.26
C TYR A 46 14.65 -11.83 -12.22
N ASP A 47 15.34 -12.88 -12.65
CA ASP A 47 14.79 -14.22 -12.83
C ASP A 47 14.67 -15.03 -11.52
N ARG A 48 15.37 -14.64 -10.45
CA ARG A 48 15.35 -15.34 -9.15
C ARG A 48 15.01 -14.39 -7.99
N PRO A 49 13.75 -13.88 -7.92
CA PRO A 49 13.31 -13.01 -6.83
C PRO A 49 13.28 -13.75 -5.49
N PHE A 50 13.13 -12.98 -4.40
CA PHE A 50 13.02 -13.53 -3.04
C PHE A 50 11.70 -14.24 -2.76
N CYS A 51 10.61 -13.81 -3.38
CA CYS A 51 9.29 -14.39 -3.13
C CYS A 51 8.51 -14.51 -4.45
N VAL A 52 7.74 -15.59 -4.62
CA VAL A 52 6.94 -15.87 -5.83
C VAL A 52 5.56 -16.43 -5.46
N ASN A 53 4.59 -16.33 -6.37
CA ASN A 53 3.30 -17.03 -6.28
C ASN A 53 2.48 -16.75 -5.00
N GLY A 54 2.39 -15.48 -4.58
CA GLY A 54 1.56 -15.07 -3.45
C GLY A 54 0.12 -14.76 -3.82
N SER A 55 -0.64 -14.25 -2.85
CA SER A 55 -1.99 -13.73 -3.08
C SER A 55 -2.57 -12.95 -1.90
N ILE A 56 -3.49 -12.03 -2.22
CA ILE A 56 -4.37 -11.37 -1.25
C ILE A 56 -5.83 -11.57 -1.70
N ASP A 57 -6.71 -11.94 -0.77
CA ASP A 57 -8.14 -11.99 -1.04
C ASP A 57 -8.77 -10.58 -0.93
N VAL A 58 -9.54 -10.17 -1.94
CA VAL A 58 -10.26 -8.89 -1.99
C VAL A 58 -11.67 -9.16 -2.49
N ASN A 59 -12.69 -8.80 -1.71
CA ASN A 59 -14.10 -9.04 -2.06
C ASN A 59 -14.44 -10.49 -2.47
N GLY A 60 -13.78 -11.47 -1.86
CA GLY A 60 -13.95 -12.89 -2.21
C GLY A 60 -13.23 -13.33 -3.48
N LYS A 61 -12.53 -12.42 -4.18
CA LYS A 61 -11.64 -12.71 -5.30
C LYS A 61 -10.20 -12.83 -4.81
N LYS A 62 -9.52 -13.89 -5.23
CA LYS A 62 -8.09 -14.08 -4.95
C LYS A 62 -7.27 -13.31 -5.99
N ILE A 63 -6.61 -12.23 -5.56
CA ILE A 63 -5.68 -11.47 -6.40
C ILE A 63 -4.29 -12.08 -6.24
N ARG A 64 -3.74 -12.67 -7.31
CA ARG A 64 -2.43 -13.33 -7.26
C ARG A 64 -1.30 -12.30 -7.32
N ILE A 65 -0.25 -12.60 -6.57
CA ILE A 65 1.02 -11.88 -6.58
C ILE A 65 2.01 -12.75 -7.34
N ARG A 66 2.51 -12.23 -8.45
CA ARG A 66 3.52 -12.90 -9.27
C ARG A 66 4.83 -13.04 -8.50
N ARG A 67 5.27 -11.94 -7.86
CA ARG A 67 6.56 -11.85 -7.19
C ARG A 67 6.63 -10.69 -6.21
N VAL A 68 7.51 -10.85 -5.23
CA VAL A 68 8.00 -9.78 -4.35
C VAL A 68 9.52 -9.82 -4.39
N HIS A 69 10.14 -8.70 -4.74
CA HIS A 69 11.60 -8.61 -4.82
C HIS A 69 12.13 -7.33 -4.20
N MET A 70 13.41 -7.38 -3.84
CA MET A 70 14.13 -6.23 -3.31
C MET A 70 14.82 -5.47 -4.44
N GLU A 71 14.84 -4.15 -4.33
CA GLU A 71 15.68 -3.28 -5.14
C GLU A 71 16.14 -2.05 -4.33
N GLU A 72 16.92 -1.19 -4.95
CA GLU A 72 17.36 0.08 -4.35
C GLU A 72 16.66 1.27 -4.99
N ASP A 73 16.37 2.31 -4.21
CA ASP A 73 15.79 3.55 -4.74
C ASP A 73 16.82 4.43 -5.44
N THR A 74 16.35 5.28 -6.35
CA THR A 74 17.17 6.30 -7.02
C THR A 74 17.21 7.59 -6.22
N ALA A 75 18.17 8.46 -6.55
CA ALA A 75 18.23 9.81 -6.02
C ALA A 75 16.97 10.63 -6.36
N LYS A 76 16.81 11.78 -5.72
CA LYS A 76 15.74 12.72 -6.05
C LYS A 76 16.25 13.75 -7.07
N LEU A 77 15.46 14.00 -8.11
CA LEU A 77 15.68 15.09 -9.05
C LEU A 77 14.75 16.26 -8.73
N ILE A 78 15.32 17.46 -8.73
CA ILE A 78 14.58 18.72 -8.54
C ILE A 78 14.88 19.59 -9.75
N HIS A 79 13.89 19.79 -10.61
CA HIS A 79 14.01 20.63 -11.79
C HIS A 79 13.76 22.09 -11.42
N GLN A 80 14.75 22.94 -11.68
CA GLN A 80 14.63 24.39 -11.57
C GLN A 80 14.48 24.96 -12.97
N PHE A 81 13.35 25.61 -13.22
CA PHE A 81 13.07 26.26 -14.49
C PHE A 81 13.48 27.72 -14.41
N GLY A 82 14.37 28.15 -15.31
CA GLY A 82 14.79 29.55 -15.40
C GLY A 82 13.63 30.48 -15.80
N ASN A 83 13.72 31.75 -15.39
CA ASN A 83 12.71 32.76 -15.74
C ASN A 83 12.83 33.18 -17.21
N GLN A 84 12.08 32.54 -18.10
CA GLN A 84 12.05 32.89 -19.54
C GLN A 84 11.56 34.32 -19.86
N LYS A 85 11.09 35.09 -18.86
CA LYS A 85 10.58 36.46 -19.02
C LYS A 85 11.62 37.56 -18.69
N SER A 86 12.81 37.22 -18.21
CA SER A 86 13.87 38.20 -17.95
C SER A 86 14.51 38.66 -19.27
N LYS A 87 14.49 39.97 -19.55
CA LYS A 87 15.19 40.57 -20.72
C LYS A 87 16.71 40.71 -20.52
N ILE A 88 17.20 40.44 -19.30
CA ILE A 88 18.63 40.51 -18.95
C ILE A 88 19.06 39.10 -18.61
N LYS A 89 19.84 38.47 -19.49
CA LYS A 89 20.42 37.14 -19.26
C LYS A 89 21.45 37.23 -18.14
N ASN A 90 21.06 36.87 -16.92
CA ASN A 90 22.01 36.55 -15.86
C ASN A 90 22.16 35.03 -15.75
N GLN A 91 23.23 34.53 -15.13
CA GLN A 91 23.45 33.08 -14.90
C GLN A 91 22.29 32.37 -14.17
N ASN A 92 21.34 33.12 -13.59
CA ASN A 92 20.14 32.60 -12.93
C ASN A 92 18.95 32.31 -13.88
N ASP A 93 19.11 32.48 -15.20
CA ASP A 93 18.04 32.27 -16.19
C ASP A 93 18.10 30.91 -16.92
N GLU A 94 19.09 30.08 -16.63
CA GLU A 94 19.19 28.73 -17.20
C GLU A 94 18.36 27.72 -16.40
N SER A 95 17.61 26.87 -17.11
CA SER A 95 16.97 25.72 -16.48
C SER A 95 18.00 24.66 -16.17
N TYR A 96 18.04 24.19 -14.93
CA TYR A 96 18.95 23.13 -14.49
C TYR A 96 18.22 22.14 -13.59
N SER A 97 18.85 21.00 -13.34
CA SER A 97 18.32 19.99 -12.41
C SER A 97 19.31 19.78 -11.27
N LEU A 98 18.81 19.83 -10.05
CA LEU A 98 19.56 19.48 -8.84
C LEU A 98 19.31 18.01 -8.53
N ILE A 99 20.36 17.33 -8.07
CA ILE A 99 20.33 15.91 -7.75
C ILE A 99 20.64 15.75 -6.26
N ASP A 100 19.73 15.13 -5.52
CA ASP A 100 19.87 14.83 -4.10
C ASP A 100 19.97 13.32 -3.89
N PHE A 101 21.18 12.86 -3.54
CA PHE A 101 21.51 11.45 -3.35
C PHE A 101 21.13 10.89 -1.97
N ASN A 102 20.54 11.67 -1.07
CA ASN A 102 20.15 11.19 0.28
C ASN A 102 19.20 9.98 0.24
N ARG A 103 18.39 9.84 -0.80
CA ARG A 103 17.47 8.71 -1.00
C ARG A 103 18.11 7.54 -1.77
N SER A 104 19.25 7.75 -2.43
CA SER A 104 19.87 6.74 -3.28
C SER A 104 20.34 5.55 -2.43
N GLY A 105 19.99 4.33 -2.85
CA GLY A 105 20.37 3.11 -2.12
C GLY A 105 19.41 2.72 -0.99
N VAL A 106 18.35 3.51 -0.72
CA VAL A 106 17.31 3.14 0.25
C VAL A 106 16.64 1.83 -0.21
N PRO A 107 16.46 0.83 0.67
CA PRO A 107 15.82 -0.43 0.28
C PRO A 107 14.37 -0.22 -0.17
N LEU A 108 14.03 -0.83 -1.29
CA LEU A 108 12.67 -0.91 -1.81
C LEU A 108 12.25 -2.37 -1.95
N VAL A 109 10.94 -2.59 -1.83
CA VAL A 109 10.31 -3.87 -2.13
C VAL A 109 9.28 -3.61 -3.22
N GLU A 110 9.49 -4.22 -4.39
CA GLU A 110 8.55 -4.18 -5.49
C GLU A 110 7.65 -5.42 -5.42
N ILE A 111 6.34 -5.19 -5.49
CA ILE A 111 5.31 -6.22 -5.43
C ILE A 111 4.55 -6.18 -6.75
N VAL A 112 4.64 -7.26 -7.53
CA VAL A 112 4.02 -7.35 -8.85
C VAL A 112 2.86 -8.33 -8.79
N THR A 113 1.67 -7.89 -9.16
CA THR A 113 0.48 -8.74 -9.24
C THR A 113 0.38 -9.43 -10.59
N GLU A 114 -0.38 -10.51 -10.65
CA GLU A 114 -0.98 -10.94 -11.91
C GLU A 114 -2.15 -10.00 -12.30
N PRO A 115 -2.58 -9.97 -13.56
CA PRO A 115 -3.65 -9.07 -14.03
C PRO A 115 -5.04 -9.58 -13.65
N ASP A 116 -5.27 -9.79 -12.35
CA ASP A 116 -6.50 -10.37 -11.80
C ASP A 116 -7.57 -9.31 -11.45
N PHE A 117 -7.42 -8.06 -11.88
CA PHE A 117 -8.35 -6.97 -11.53
C PHE A 117 -9.35 -6.69 -12.65
N ASP A 118 -10.63 -6.59 -12.29
CA ASP A 118 -11.71 -6.27 -13.26
C ASP A 118 -12.23 -4.84 -13.11
N ASN A 119 -11.91 -4.17 -12.01
CA ASN A 119 -12.42 -2.83 -11.71
C ASN A 119 -11.48 -2.05 -10.78
N ALA A 120 -11.62 -0.72 -10.79
CA ALA A 120 -10.78 0.19 -10.02
C ALA A 120 -10.99 0.09 -8.49
N LYS A 121 -12.19 -0.33 -8.06
CA LYS A 121 -12.54 -0.45 -6.65
C LYS A 121 -11.74 -1.58 -5.99
N ASP A 122 -11.68 -2.75 -6.61
CA ASP A 122 -10.89 -3.89 -6.12
C ASP A 122 -9.39 -3.55 -6.09
N VAL A 123 -8.89 -2.77 -7.06
CA VAL A 123 -7.49 -2.29 -7.05
C VAL A 123 -7.23 -1.41 -5.82
N LYS A 124 -8.13 -0.46 -5.54
CA LYS A 124 -8.02 0.42 -4.37
C LYS A 124 -8.04 -0.37 -3.06
N GLU A 125 -8.96 -1.31 -2.92
CA GLU A 125 -9.09 -2.14 -1.72
C GLU A 125 -7.89 -3.08 -1.55
N TYR A 126 -7.38 -3.66 -2.63
CA TYR A 126 -6.13 -4.43 -2.63
C TYR A 126 -4.97 -3.60 -2.09
N LEU A 127 -4.80 -2.36 -2.58
CA LEU A 127 -3.72 -1.48 -2.15
C LEU A 127 -3.86 -1.07 -0.69
N GLN A 128 -5.07 -0.77 -0.22
CA GLN A 128 -5.33 -0.46 1.19
C GLN A 128 -5.03 -1.65 2.09
N LYS A 129 -5.41 -2.86 1.66
CA LYS A 129 -5.14 -4.10 2.39
C LYS A 129 -3.65 -4.43 2.42
N LEU A 130 -2.95 -4.24 1.30
CA LEU A 130 -1.49 -4.38 1.23
C LEU A 130 -0.79 -3.41 2.19
N GLN A 131 -1.19 -2.13 2.18
CA GLN A 131 -0.68 -1.13 3.11
C GLN A 131 -0.91 -1.54 4.57
N GLN A 132 -2.12 -2.02 4.88
CA GLN A 132 -2.49 -2.48 6.22
C GLN A 132 -1.61 -3.66 6.67
N ILE A 133 -1.39 -4.65 5.81
CA ILE A 133 -0.50 -5.79 6.08
C ILE A 133 0.91 -5.28 6.37
N VAL A 134 1.47 -4.44 5.50
CA VAL A 134 2.84 -3.91 5.66
C VAL A 134 3.00 -3.13 6.97
N ARG A 135 2.01 -2.33 7.36
CA ARG A 135 2.00 -1.62 8.65
C ARG A 135 1.90 -2.54 9.85
N TYR A 136 1.09 -3.60 9.76
CA TYR A 136 1.00 -4.62 10.80
C TYR A 136 2.32 -5.35 11.02
N LEU A 137 3.08 -5.59 9.95
CA LEU A 137 4.42 -6.15 10.01
C LEU A 137 5.46 -5.18 10.61
N GLN A 138 5.14 -3.88 10.68
CA GLN A 138 6.03 -2.81 11.18
C GLN A 138 7.34 -2.69 10.39
N VAL A 139 7.30 -3.00 9.09
CA VAL A 139 8.46 -2.92 8.18
C VAL A 139 8.47 -1.65 7.33
N SER A 140 7.34 -0.96 7.23
CA SER A 140 7.21 0.36 6.59
C SER A 140 5.91 1.03 7.03
N ASP A 141 5.93 2.35 7.11
CA ASP A 141 4.73 3.19 7.26
C ASP A 141 3.87 3.18 5.98
N ALA A 142 4.45 2.80 4.83
CA ALA A 142 3.79 2.67 3.53
C ALA A 142 2.89 3.89 3.19
N ASP A 143 3.33 5.10 3.57
CA ASP A 143 2.62 6.34 3.34
C ASP A 143 2.84 6.83 1.90
N MET A 144 1.75 6.93 1.13
CA MET A 144 1.80 7.38 -0.26
C MET A 144 2.17 8.87 -0.37
N GLU A 145 1.69 9.72 0.54
CA GLU A 145 1.95 11.16 0.51
C GLU A 145 3.44 11.46 0.74
N LYS A 146 4.09 10.62 1.54
CA LYS A 146 5.55 10.68 1.79
C LYS A 146 6.38 9.91 0.76
N GLY A 147 5.74 9.28 -0.23
CA GLY A 147 6.40 8.50 -1.28
C GLY A 147 7.01 7.17 -0.82
N GLN A 148 6.61 6.67 0.35
CA GLN A 148 7.03 5.37 0.90
C GLN A 148 6.27 4.20 0.28
N MET A 149 5.08 4.47 -0.29
CA MET A 149 4.33 3.53 -1.12
C MET A 149 4.03 4.18 -2.46
N ARG A 150 4.32 3.46 -3.54
CA ARG A 150 4.12 3.90 -4.92
C ARG A 150 3.39 2.79 -5.67
N LEU A 151 2.67 3.17 -6.71
CA LEU A 151 1.95 2.21 -7.54
C LEU A 151 1.83 2.74 -8.97
N GLU A 152 1.82 1.81 -9.92
CA GLU A 152 1.75 2.10 -11.35
C GLU A 152 0.77 1.09 -11.97
N PRO A 153 -0.53 1.43 -12.15
CA PRO A 153 -1.48 0.49 -12.71
C PRO A 153 -1.18 0.28 -14.19
N ASN A 154 -1.30 -0.97 -14.59
CA ASN A 154 -1.17 -1.42 -15.97
C ASN A 154 -2.56 -1.80 -16.46
N ILE A 155 -3.08 -1.05 -17.45
CA ILE A 155 -4.49 -1.06 -17.81
C ILE A 155 -4.65 -1.43 -19.29
N SER A 156 -5.52 -2.39 -19.54
CA SER A 156 -5.95 -2.84 -20.86
C SER A 156 -7.37 -3.39 -20.76
N ILE A 157 -8.16 -3.29 -21.83
CA ILE A 157 -9.56 -3.74 -21.85
C ILE A 157 -9.71 -4.89 -22.84
N SER A 158 -10.24 -6.02 -22.36
CA SER A 158 -10.75 -7.07 -23.24
C SER A 158 -12.23 -6.79 -23.55
N LEU A 159 -12.58 -6.79 -24.84
CA LEU A 159 -13.98 -6.72 -25.29
C LEU A 159 -14.69 -8.08 -25.20
N ASN A 160 -13.94 -9.16 -24.96
CA ASN A 160 -14.50 -10.49 -24.76
C ASN A 160 -14.45 -10.85 -23.27
N PRO A 161 -15.57 -10.75 -22.53
CA PRO A 161 -15.62 -11.02 -21.10
C PRO A 161 -15.35 -12.49 -20.74
N ASN A 162 -15.39 -13.40 -21.72
CA ASN A 162 -15.15 -14.83 -21.52
C ASN A 162 -13.76 -15.28 -22.01
N SER A 163 -12.90 -14.35 -22.41
CA SER A 163 -11.55 -14.64 -22.88
C SER A 163 -10.54 -14.44 -21.77
N ASP A 164 -9.72 -15.45 -21.52
CA ASP A 164 -8.55 -15.35 -20.65
C ASP A 164 -7.34 -14.71 -21.37
N GLU A 165 -7.43 -14.45 -22.68
CA GLU A 165 -6.38 -13.76 -23.42
C GLU A 165 -6.31 -12.27 -23.08
N LEU A 166 -5.13 -11.82 -22.68
CA LEU A 166 -4.86 -10.39 -22.45
C LEU A 166 -4.82 -9.61 -23.78
N PRO A 167 -5.29 -8.36 -23.79
CA PRO A 167 -5.14 -7.48 -24.95
C PRO A 167 -3.66 -7.32 -25.34
N LYS A 168 -3.42 -7.13 -26.65
CA LYS A 168 -2.07 -6.92 -27.21
C LYS A 168 -1.44 -5.57 -26.87
N TYR A 169 -2.15 -4.74 -26.10
CA TYR A 169 -1.71 -3.41 -25.71
C TYR A 169 -1.84 -3.25 -24.20
N LYS A 170 -1.06 -2.33 -23.63
CA LYS A 170 -1.09 -2.00 -22.21
C LYS A 170 -0.73 -0.54 -22.02
N VAL A 171 -1.54 0.18 -21.27
CA VAL A 171 -1.26 1.55 -20.84
C VAL A 171 -0.79 1.52 -19.39
N GLU A 172 0.38 2.09 -19.14
CA GLU A 172 0.93 2.23 -17.80
C GLU A 172 0.67 3.65 -17.31
N VAL A 173 0.00 3.81 -16.16
CA VAL A 173 -0.24 5.13 -15.58
C VAL A 173 0.74 5.36 -14.42
N LYS A 174 1.39 6.52 -14.39
CA LYS A 174 2.33 6.93 -13.34
C LYS A 174 1.82 8.18 -12.60
N ASN A 175 2.54 8.58 -11.57
CA ASN A 175 2.31 9.79 -10.77
C ASN A 175 0.96 9.79 -10.04
N ILE A 176 0.62 8.68 -9.38
CA ILE A 176 -0.59 8.56 -8.57
C ILE A 176 -0.21 8.56 -7.08
N ASN A 177 -0.61 9.61 -6.35
CA ASN A 177 -0.14 9.84 -4.97
C ASN A 177 -1.17 9.52 -3.89
N SER A 178 -2.37 9.04 -4.23
CA SER A 178 -3.37 8.62 -3.25
C SER A 178 -4.24 7.48 -3.77
N PHE A 179 -4.78 6.65 -2.87
CA PHE A 179 -5.72 5.58 -3.21
C PHE A 179 -6.97 6.09 -3.93
N GLY A 180 -7.44 7.31 -3.60
CA GLY A 180 -8.57 7.93 -4.30
C GLY A 180 -8.22 8.31 -5.74
N PHE A 181 -7.00 8.77 -5.99
CA PHE A 181 -6.52 9.07 -7.33
C PHE A 181 -6.26 7.81 -8.17
N VAL A 182 -5.91 6.68 -7.55
CA VAL A 182 -5.84 5.39 -8.26
C VAL A 182 -7.17 5.07 -8.92
N GLU A 183 -8.24 5.11 -8.12
CA GLU A 183 -9.58 4.75 -8.58
C GLU A 183 -10.02 5.67 -9.74
N LYS A 184 -9.80 6.98 -9.58
CA LYS A 184 -10.11 7.98 -10.61
C LYS A 184 -9.27 7.80 -11.89
N ALA A 185 -7.97 7.58 -11.75
CA ALA A 185 -7.06 7.42 -12.89
C ALA A 185 -7.40 6.17 -13.70
N ILE A 186 -7.70 5.06 -13.01
CA ILE A 186 -8.13 3.82 -13.68
C ILE A 186 -9.46 4.04 -14.40
N ASN A 187 -10.46 4.60 -13.73
CA ASN A 187 -11.78 4.83 -14.36
C ASN A 187 -11.69 5.76 -15.58
N PHE A 188 -10.91 6.85 -15.48
CA PHE A 188 -10.67 7.73 -16.62
C PHE A 188 -10.01 6.99 -17.78
N GLU A 189 -8.99 6.18 -17.50
CA GLU A 189 -8.29 5.42 -18.53
C GLU A 189 -9.19 4.33 -19.15
N LEU A 190 -10.08 3.72 -18.36
CA LEU A 190 -11.08 2.78 -18.86
C LEU A 190 -12.02 3.48 -19.86
N GLU A 191 -12.60 4.62 -19.50
CA GLU A 191 -13.48 5.39 -20.39
C GLU A 191 -12.76 5.78 -21.68
N ARG A 192 -11.54 6.31 -21.58
CA ARG A 192 -10.70 6.67 -22.72
C ARG A 192 -10.46 5.48 -23.66
N GLN A 193 -10.05 4.34 -23.11
CA GLN A 193 -9.77 3.16 -23.92
C GLN A 193 -11.04 2.61 -24.58
N ILE A 194 -12.19 2.65 -23.89
CA ILE A 194 -13.48 2.27 -24.45
C ILE A 194 -13.83 3.16 -25.66
N GLU A 195 -13.61 4.48 -25.58
CA GLU A 195 -13.89 5.38 -26.70
C GLU A 195 -13.01 5.10 -27.93
N ILE A 196 -11.75 4.72 -27.72
CA ILE A 196 -10.82 4.32 -28.79
C ILE A 196 -11.31 3.01 -29.43
N LEU A 197 -11.59 1.99 -28.59
CA LEU A 197 -12.06 0.69 -29.06
C LEU A 197 -13.40 0.76 -29.79
N LYS A 198 -14.32 1.65 -29.38
CA LYS A 198 -15.59 1.91 -30.07
C LYS A 198 -15.42 2.44 -31.50
N LYS A 199 -14.30 3.07 -31.81
CA LYS A 199 -13.94 3.54 -33.16
C LYS A 199 -13.23 2.46 -33.98
N ALA A 200 -13.14 1.24 -33.46
CA ALA A 200 -12.34 0.14 -34.01
C ALA A 200 -10.83 0.41 -34.06
N ASP A 201 -10.35 1.38 -33.27
CA ASP A 201 -8.94 1.67 -33.07
C ASP A 201 -8.39 0.88 -31.87
N VAL A 202 -7.08 0.68 -31.82
CA VAL A 202 -6.39 0.03 -30.69
C VAL A 202 -5.63 1.08 -29.88
N PRO A 203 -5.78 1.14 -28.55
CA PRO A 203 -4.99 2.05 -27.73
C PRO A 203 -3.49 1.78 -27.91
N ILE A 204 -2.72 2.86 -28.07
CA ILE A 204 -1.27 2.79 -28.22
C ILE A 204 -0.64 2.37 -26.90
N GLN A 205 0.41 1.56 -26.97
CA GLN A 205 1.22 1.23 -25.80
C GLN A 205 2.08 2.44 -25.39
N GLU A 206 1.71 3.07 -24.29
CA GLU A 206 2.35 4.29 -23.81
C GLU A 206 2.37 4.35 -22.28
N THR A 207 3.24 5.21 -21.78
CA THR A 207 3.23 5.62 -20.38
C THR A 207 2.51 6.96 -20.28
N ARG A 208 1.49 7.01 -19.43
CA ARG A 208 0.70 8.21 -19.15
C ARG A 208 0.90 8.62 -17.69
N GLY A 209 0.70 9.90 -17.39
CA GLY A 209 0.67 10.41 -16.02
C GLY A 209 -0.73 10.84 -15.63
N TRP A 210 -1.10 10.66 -14.36
CA TRP A 210 -2.29 11.28 -13.81
C TRP A 210 -2.04 12.77 -13.52
N ASP A 211 -2.89 13.65 -14.06
CA ASP A 211 -2.89 15.08 -13.75
C ASP A 211 -4.05 15.38 -12.79
N GLU A 212 -3.72 15.69 -11.54
CA GLU A 212 -4.70 15.96 -10.49
C GLU A 212 -5.50 17.24 -10.73
N ASN A 213 -4.93 18.27 -11.38
CA ASN A 213 -5.64 19.52 -11.64
C ASN A 213 -6.65 19.34 -12.77
N LEU A 214 -6.27 18.59 -13.80
CA LEU A 214 -7.10 18.36 -14.98
C LEU A 214 -8.01 17.13 -14.82
N GLN A 215 -7.83 16.34 -13.75
CA GLN A 215 -8.53 15.07 -13.48
C GLN A 215 -8.52 14.13 -14.71
N LYS A 216 -7.36 13.99 -15.37
CA LYS A 216 -7.21 13.16 -16.58
C LYS A 216 -5.83 12.53 -16.68
N THR A 217 -5.72 11.47 -17.48
CA THR A 217 -4.42 10.91 -17.87
C THR A 217 -3.84 11.71 -19.05
N VAL A 218 -2.54 12.02 -19.00
CA VAL A 218 -1.80 12.75 -20.03
C VAL A 218 -0.66 11.88 -20.55
N SER A 219 -0.46 11.83 -21.87
CA SER A 219 0.67 11.08 -22.45
C SER A 219 1.99 11.71 -22.02
N GLN A 220 2.93 10.88 -21.55
CA GLN A 220 4.28 11.33 -21.15
C GLN A 220 5.33 10.82 -22.13
N ARG A 221 5.25 9.53 -22.46
CA ARG A 221 6.19 8.86 -23.36
C ARG A 221 5.47 7.78 -24.14
N VAL A 222 5.63 7.80 -25.46
CA VAL A 222 5.28 6.66 -26.31
C VAL A 222 6.43 5.67 -26.24
N LYS A 223 6.15 4.40 -25.93
CA LYS A 223 7.18 3.36 -25.93
C LYS A 223 7.43 2.95 -27.38
N GLU A 224 8.44 3.54 -28.01
CA GLU A 224 8.84 3.16 -29.38
C GLU A 224 9.51 1.77 -29.40
N GLU A 225 10.22 1.38 -28.34
CA GLU A 225 10.78 0.04 -28.15
C GLU A 225 10.77 -0.38 -26.65
N ALA A 226 10.78 -1.68 -26.36
CA ALA A 226 11.01 -2.16 -25.00
C ALA A 226 12.46 -1.84 -24.60
N ASN A 227 12.67 -1.06 -23.52
CA ASN A 227 14.02 -0.72 -23.09
C ASN A 227 14.80 -2.01 -22.76
N ASP A 228 15.88 -2.28 -23.50
CA ASP A 228 16.80 -3.37 -23.16
C ASP A 228 17.66 -2.96 -21.96
N TYR A 229 17.19 -3.32 -20.77
CA TYR A 229 17.89 -3.07 -19.51
C TYR A 229 19.13 -3.96 -19.31
N ARG A 230 19.44 -4.88 -20.25
CA ARG A 230 20.62 -5.74 -20.22
C ARG A 230 20.83 -6.38 -18.84
N TYR A 231 19.80 -7.06 -18.33
CA TYR A 231 19.87 -7.68 -17.02
C TYR A 231 20.96 -8.75 -16.96
N PHE A 232 21.77 -8.73 -15.90
CA PHE A 232 22.70 -9.81 -15.58
C PHE A 232 22.95 -9.89 -14.06
N PRO A 233 23.38 -11.07 -13.54
CA PRO A 233 23.66 -11.25 -12.13
C PRO A 233 24.66 -10.22 -11.59
N GLU A 234 24.37 -9.66 -10.42
CA GLU A 234 25.29 -8.74 -9.73
C GLU A 234 26.55 -9.50 -9.26
N PRO A 235 27.73 -9.30 -9.86
CA PRO A 235 28.93 -10.06 -9.52
C PRO A 235 29.49 -9.69 -8.13
N ASP A 236 29.21 -8.48 -7.62
CA ASP A 236 29.76 -7.99 -6.36
C ASP A 236 28.99 -8.51 -5.13
N ILE A 237 27.84 -9.15 -5.35
CA ILE A 237 27.00 -9.72 -4.29
C ILE A 237 26.78 -11.20 -4.57
N PRO A 238 27.27 -12.12 -3.71
CA PRO A 238 27.04 -13.55 -3.91
C PRO A 238 25.53 -13.88 -3.83
N PRO A 239 25.09 -14.94 -4.51
CA PRO A 239 23.72 -15.40 -4.42
C PRO A 239 23.37 -15.78 -2.97
N ILE A 240 22.11 -15.61 -2.61
CA ILE A 240 21.59 -15.85 -1.27
C ILE A 240 20.91 -17.21 -1.26
N ARG A 241 21.22 -18.00 -0.22
CA ARG A 241 20.65 -19.33 0.01
C ARG A 241 19.99 -19.37 1.37
N TRP A 242 18.80 -19.95 1.41
CA TRP A 242 18.03 -20.10 2.64
C TRP A 242 17.93 -21.56 3.05
N MET A 243 17.97 -21.80 4.36
CA MET A 243 17.52 -23.05 4.95
C MET A 243 16.03 -22.94 5.28
N GLU A 244 15.29 -24.05 5.19
CA GLU A 244 13.88 -24.11 5.57
C GLU A 244 13.64 -23.69 7.03
N SER A 245 14.61 -23.95 7.91
CA SER A 245 14.58 -23.49 9.31
C SER A 245 14.61 -21.96 9.43
N GLN A 246 15.35 -21.26 8.56
CA GLN A 246 15.38 -19.80 8.54
C GLN A 246 14.03 -19.23 8.07
N ILE A 247 13.45 -19.82 7.01
CA ILE A 247 12.13 -19.42 6.51
C ILE A 247 11.05 -19.65 7.58
N SER A 248 11.12 -20.79 8.28
CA SER A 248 10.22 -21.08 9.40
C SER A 248 10.37 -20.07 10.53
N ASN A 249 11.60 -19.66 10.85
CA ASN A 249 11.86 -18.61 11.83
C ASN A 249 11.24 -17.27 11.39
N PHE A 250 11.43 -16.84 10.14
CA PHE A 250 10.80 -15.61 9.64
C PHE A 250 9.28 -15.68 9.71
N LYS A 251 8.68 -16.83 9.36
CA LYS A 251 7.24 -17.04 9.46
C LYS A 251 6.72 -16.90 10.90
N SER A 252 7.50 -17.34 11.89
CA SER A 252 7.14 -17.23 13.31
C SER A 252 7.17 -15.79 13.86
N GLN A 253 7.87 -14.87 13.17
CA GLN A 253 7.95 -13.46 13.53
C GLN A 253 6.75 -12.65 13.01
N ILE A 254 5.93 -13.23 12.11
CA ILE A 254 4.77 -12.55 11.55
C ILE A 254 3.69 -12.44 12.63
N PRO A 255 3.27 -11.21 13.01
CA PRO A 255 2.17 -11.03 13.95
C PRO A 255 0.84 -11.50 13.35
N GLU A 256 -0.19 -11.57 14.18
CA GLU A 256 -1.54 -11.82 13.69
C GLU A 256 -1.95 -10.72 12.68
N LEU A 257 -2.10 -11.12 11.42
CA LEU A 257 -2.41 -10.23 10.31
C LEU A 257 -3.87 -9.71 10.37
N PRO A 258 -4.18 -8.59 9.68
CA PRO A 258 -5.47 -7.91 9.79
C PRO A 258 -6.70 -8.81 9.59
N ASP A 259 -6.72 -9.66 8.55
CA ASP A 259 -7.85 -10.54 8.27
C ASP A 259 -8.09 -11.59 9.36
N ALA A 260 -6.99 -12.18 9.86
CA ALA A 260 -7.06 -13.16 10.94
C ALA A 260 -7.57 -12.49 12.22
N LYS A 261 -7.06 -11.30 12.52
CA LYS A 261 -7.49 -10.50 13.66
C LYS A 261 -8.94 -10.06 13.56
N LEU A 262 -9.41 -9.63 12.39
CA LEU A 262 -10.81 -9.27 12.11
C LEU A 262 -11.73 -10.46 12.39
N LYS A 263 -11.42 -11.64 11.81
CA LYS A 263 -12.19 -12.87 12.03
C LYS A 263 -12.21 -13.27 13.51
N ARG A 264 -11.07 -13.13 14.19
CA ARG A 264 -10.99 -13.38 15.64
C ARG A 264 -11.83 -12.39 16.43
N PHE A 265 -11.79 -11.10 16.12
CA PHE A 265 -12.56 -10.07 16.83
C PHE A 265 -14.07 -10.32 16.70
N MET A 266 -14.55 -10.67 15.50
CA MET A 266 -15.94 -11.07 15.28
C MET A 266 -16.33 -12.28 16.13
N LYS A 267 -15.48 -13.31 16.17
CA LYS A 267 -15.78 -14.57 16.88
C LYS A 267 -15.66 -14.43 18.41
N GLN A 268 -14.54 -13.90 18.88
CA GLN A 268 -14.17 -13.85 20.30
C GLN A 268 -14.93 -12.76 21.04
N TYR A 269 -15.06 -11.58 20.44
CA TYR A 269 -15.68 -10.41 21.07
C TYR A 269 -17.13 -10.17 20.61
N ARG A 270 -17.66 -11.04 19.72
CA ARG A 270 -19.03 -10.96 19.17
C ARG A 270 -19.33 -9.60 18.55
N LEU A 271 -18.32 -8.99 17.93
CA LEU A 271 -18.45 -7.71 17.24
C LEU A 271 -19.07 -7.92 15.86
N SER A 272 -19.75 -6.88 15.37
CA SER A 272 -20.15 -6.84 13.97
C SER A 272 -18.91 -6.77 13.07
N GLU A 273 -19.04 -7.17 11.81
CA GLU A 273 -17.96 -7.03 10.85
C GLU A 273 -17.50 -5.57 10.73
N TYR A 274 -18.44 -4.62 10.71
CA TYR A 274 -18.15 -3.19 10.67
C TYR A 274 -17.30 -2.72 11.85
N ASP A 275 -17.70 -3.07 13.08
CA ASP A 275 -16.95 -2.66 14.28
C ASP A 275 -15.56 -3.30 14.30
N ALA A 276 -15.47 -4.57 13.93
CA ALA A 276 -14.20 -5.29 13.84
C ALA A 276 -13.27 -4.64 12.81
N GLN A 277 -13.76 -4.34 11.60
CA GLN A 277 -13.01 -3.66 10.54
C GLN A 277 -12.41 -2.33 11.01
N ILE A 278 -13.18 -1.52 11.74
CA ILE A 278 -12.69 -0.24 12.27
C ILE A 278 -11.58 -0.47 13.29
N LEU A 279 -11.79 -1.38 14.25
CA LEU A 279 -10.82 -1.63 15.32
C LEU A 279 -9.55 -2.29 14.82
N THR A 280 -9.63 -3.12 13.77
CA THR A 280 -8.46 -3.77 13.17
C THR A 280 -7.83 -2.94 12.05
N LYS A 281 -8.32 -1.73 11.76
CA LYS A 281 -7.75 -0.87 10.70
C LYS A 281 -6.25 -0.60 10.93
N ASP A 282 -5.85 -0.46 12.19
CA ASP A 282 -4.48 -0.21 12.60
C ASP A 282 -4.10 -1.13 13.77
N ASN A 283 -2.86 -1.61 13.81
CA ASN A 283 -2.42 -2.56 14.83
C ASN A 283 -2.38 -1.94 16.24
N VAL A 284 -2.07 -0.64 16.35
CA VAL A 284 -2.05 0.08 17.64
C VAL A 284 -3.46 0.17 18.21
N LEU A 285 -4.44 0.56 17.37
CA LEU A 285 -5.85 0.60 17.78
C LEU A 285 -6.37 -0.79 18.17
N ALA A 286 -6.02 -1.80 17.39
CA ALA A 286 -6.44 -3.17 17.65
C ALA A 286 -5.90 -3.67 18.99
N TYR A 287 -4.60 -3.49 19.24
CA TYR A 287 -3.95 -3.84 20.50
C TYR A 287 -4.57 -3.07 21.68
N TYR A 288 -4.77 -1.76 21.52
CA TYR A 288 -5.39 -0.92 22.54
C TYR A 288 -6.78 -1.41 22.93
N PHE A 289 -7.61 -1.80 21.96
CA PHE A 289 -8.92 -2.39 22.22
C PHE A 289 -8.81 -3.71 23.00
N GLU A 290 -7.89 -4.60 22.63
CA GLU A 290 -7.69 -5.87 23.34
C GLU A 290 -7.27 -5.64 24.80
N GLU A 291 -6.36 -4.70 25.06
CA GLU A 291 -5.95 -4.33 26.40
C GLU A 291 -7.09 -3.68 27.20
N ALA A 292 -7.93 -2.86 26.56
CA ALA A 292 -9.11 -2.29 27.20
C ALA A 292 -10.12 -3.38 27.60
N VAL A 293 -10.35 -4.37 26.74
CA VAL A 293 -11.22 -5.52 27.05
C VAL A 293 -10.65 -6.32 28.22
N LYS A 294 -9.33 -6.56 28.26
CA LYS A 294 -8.68 -7.23 29.40
C LYS A 294 -8.83 -6.43 30.69
N ALA A 295 -8.60 -5.12 30.65
CA ALA A 295 -8.70 -4.23 31.81
C ALA A 295 -10.13 -4.10 32.35
N ALA A 296 -11.15 -4.20 31.48
CA ALA A 296 -12.54 -4.17 31.88
C ALA A 296 -12.96 -5.40 32.69
N GLY A 297 -12.38 -6.57 32.40
CA GLY A 297 -12.85 -7.84 32.96
C GLY A 297 -14.35 -8.02 32.67
N GLU A 298 -15.14 -8.26 33.71
CA GLU A 298 -16.60 -8.44 33.59
C GLU A 298 -17.40 -7.12 33.72
N LYS A 299 -16.72 -5.99 33.96
CA LYS A 299 -17.41 -4.70 34.24
C LYS A 299 -18.09 -4.12 33.02
N LEU A 300 -17.57 -4.39 31.83
CA LEU A 300 -18.11 -3.91 30.55
C LEU A 300 -17.98 -5.01 29.50
N THR A 301 -18.97 -5.09 28.61
CA THR A 301 -18.89 -5.99 27.45
C THR A 301 -17.92 -5.43 26.41
N SER A 302 -17.28 -6.31 25.65
CA SER A 302 -16.41 -5.90 24.53
C SER A 302 -17.13 -5.00 23.52
N LYS A 303 -18.44 -5.20 23.32
CA LYS A 303 -19.28 -4.37 22.44
C LYS A 303 -19.43 -2.94 22.97
N GLN A 304 -19.60 -2.74 24.28
CA GLN A 304 -19.67 -1.40 24.87
C GLN A 304 -18.34 -0.65 24.69
N ILE A 305 -17.22 -1.34 24.89
CA ILE A 305 -15.88 -0.77 24.73
C ILE A 305 -15.64 -0.40 23.26
N ALA A 306 -15.95 -1.31 22.33
CA ALA A 306 -15.86 -1.08 20.88
C ALA A 306 -16.68 0.15 20.47
N ASN A 307 -17.96 0.21 20.85
CA ASN A 307 -18.83 1.33 20.56
C ASN A 307 -18.28 2.64 21.10
N TYR A 308 -17.72 2.64 22.31
CA TYR A 308 -17.15 3.85 22.89
C TYR A 308 -15.92 4.32 22.09
N ILE A 309 -14.98 3.42 21.80
CA ILE A 309 -13.76 3.74 21.04
C ILE A 309 -14.13 4.28 19.64
N ILE A 310 -15.05 3.61 18.95
CA ILE A 310 -15.45 3.97 17.58
C ILE A 310 -16.15 5.34 17.55
N ASN A 311 -17.08 5.59 18.48
CA ASN A 311 -17.91 6.80 18.45
C ASN A 311 -17.23 8.01 19.12
N LYS A 312 -16.50 7.80 20.22
CA LYS A 312 -15.86 8.88 20.98
C LYS A 312 -14.45 9.18 20.52
N LYS A 313 -13.79 8.24 19.82
CA LYS A 313 -12.42 8.38 19.29
C LYS A 313 -11.47 8.95 20.35
N PRO A 314 -11.34 8.27 21.51
CA PRO A 314 -10.44 8.73 22.56
C PRO A 314 -9.01 8.83 22.03
N ASP A 315 -8.22 9.72 22.61
CA ASP A 315 -6.80 9.80 22.30
C ASP A 315 -6.07 8.61 22.93
N ILE A 316 -5.92 7.55 22.13
CA ILE A 316 -5.29 6.29 22.54
C ILE A 316 -3.78 6.43 22.83
N SER A 317 -3.16 7.55 22.45
CA SER A 317 -1.75 7.81 22.74
C SER A 317 -1.53 8.31 24.16
N ASN A 318 -2.53 8.99 24.73
CA ASN A 318 -2.45 9.63 26.04
C ASN A 318 -3.38 9.01 27.09
N THR A 319 -4.39 8.24 26.67
CA THR A 319 -5.34 7.59 27.58
C THR A 319 -4.93 6.14 27.79
N LEU A 320 -4.73 5.70 29.03
CA LEU A 320 -4.46 4.30 29.30
C LEU A 320 -5.75 3.45 29.15
N PRO A 321 -5.67 2.19 28.69
CA PRO A 321 -6.85 1.33 28.58
C PRO A 321 -7.67 1.23 29.87
N ALA A 322 -7.01 1.13 31.03
CA ALA A 322 -7.68 1.10 32.33
C ALA A 322 -8.41 2.41 32.68
N GLU A 323 -7.83 3.55 32.31
CA GLU A 323 -8.43 4.87 32.49
C GLU A 323 -9.65 5.04 31.59
N LEU A 324 -9.56 4.58 30.34
CA LEU A 324 -10.69 4.54 29.42
C LEU A 324 -11.88 3.79 30.02
N ILE A 325 -11.65 2.62 30.63
CA ILE A 325 -12.71 1.84 31.28
C ILE A 325 -13.36 2.63 32.41
N GLN A 326 -12.58 3.33 33.24
CA GLN A 326 -13.13 4.18 34.31
C GLN A 326 -13.99 5.31 33.74
N ASN A 327 -13.53 5.95 32.66
CA ASN A 327 -14.27 7.02 31.99
C ASN A 327 -15.60 6.52 31.41
N ILE A 328 -15.61 5.31 30.82
CA ILE A 328 -16.84 4.68 30.32
C ILE A 328 -17.81 4.44 31.49
N ILE A 329 -17.36 3.84 32.58
CA ILE A 329 -18.20 3.54 33.75
C ILE A 329 -18.74 4.83 34.39
N ALA A 330 -17.90 5.85 34.53
CA ALA A 330 -18.30 7.15 35.08
C ALA A 330 -19.36 7.82 34.20
N SER A 331 -19.21 7.77 32.87
CA SER A 331 -20.19 8.35 31.94
C SER A 331 -21.55 7.64 31.96
N ALA A 332 -21.58 6.32 32.20
CA ALA A 332 -22.82 5.55 32.31
C ALA A 332 -23.59 5.81 33.62
N LYS A 333 -22.91 6.19 34.69
CA LYS A 333 -23.55 6.53 35.98
C LYS A 333 -24.30 7.87 35.96
N ILE A 334 -24.02 8.77 35.00
CA ILE A 334 -24.61 10.12 34.94
C ILE A 334 -26.04 10.11 34.35
N THR A 335 -26.53 8.98 33.83
CA THR A 335 -27.89 8.81 33.29
C THR A 335 -28.90 8.22 34.29
N HIS A 336 -28.98 8.78 35.49
CA HIS A 336 -30.22 8.73 36.29
C HIS A 336 -30.78 10.15 36.37
N VAL A 337 -31.66 10.50 35.43
CA VAL A 337 -32.57 11.63 35.67
C VAL A 337 -33.58 11.13 36.68
N ASP A 338 -33.59 11.74 37.85
CA ASP A 338 -34.58 11.49 38.88
C ASP A 338 -35.98 11.69 38.29
N GLU A 339 -36.81 10.64 38.24
CA GLU A 339 -38.16 10.70 37.66
C GLU A 339 -39.00 11.80 38.31
N SER A 340 -38.73 12.14 39.57
CA SER A 340 -39.37 13.26 40.26
C SER A 340 -39.10 14.61 39.59
N LYS A 341 -37.86 14.85 39.12
CA LYS A 341 -37.48 16.07 38.41
C LYS A 341 -38.00 16.11 36.98
N LEU A 342 -38.13 14.96 36.32
CA LEU A 342 -38.73 14.89 35.00
C LEU A 342 -40.23 15.20 35.07
N ASN A 343 -40.93 14.65 36.06
CA ASN A 343 -42.35 14.91 36.30
C ASN A 343 -42.61 16.38 36.70
N GLU A 344 -41.76 17.00 37.53
CA GLU A 344 -41.86 18.44 37.84
C GLU A 344 -41.73 19.34 36.61
N VAL A 345 -40.93 18.94 35.62
CA VAL A 345 -40.77 19.71 34.36
C VAL A 345 -41.96 19.47 33.43
N ILE A 346 -42.50 18.25 33.40
CA ILE A 346 -43.70 17.90 32.63
C ILE A 346 -44.95 18.62 33.19
N GLU A 347 -45.08 18.77 34.51
CA GLU A 347 -46.20 19.52 35.11
C GLU A 347 -46.11 21.05 34.93
N LYS A 348 -44.94 21.58 34.52
CA LYS A 348 -44.70 23.00 34.28
C LYS A 348 -44.92 23.45 32.82
N VAL A 349 -45.17 22.51 31.91
CA VAL A 349 -45.53 22.74 30.50
C VAL A 349 -47.00 22.40 30.31
#